data_AF-A0A6J4NHM2-F1
#
_entry.id   AF-A0A6J4NHM2-F1
#
_cell.length_a   1.000
_cell.length_b   1.000
_cell.length_c   1.000
_cell.angle_alpha   90.00
_cell.angle_beta   90.00
_cell.angle_gamma   90.00
#
_symmetry.space_group_name_H-M   'P 1'
#
loop_
_entity.id
_entity.type
_entity.pdbx_description
1 polymer ?
#
loop_
_entity_poly.entity_id
_entity_poly.type
_entity_poly.pdbx_seq_one_letter_code
_entity_poly.pdbx_strand_id
1 'polypeptide(L)'
;MTTAAVPPRFIPPRRFDNGAEWLAALGGVPLSRIIFDPWPGTATEADLLLFVERDKRLCELIDGTLVEKPVGYFESLIAGLL
;
A
#
# COMPACT_ATOMS: atom_id res chain seq x y z
N MET A 1 13.29 0.09 29.78
CA MET A 1 12.00 -0.46 29.30
C MET A 1 12.12 -0.61 27.79
N THR A 2 12.37 -1.84 27.33
CA THR A 2 12.58 -2.13 25.90
C THR A 2 11.24 -2.50 25.29
N THR A 3 10.74 -1.68 24.37
CA THR A 3 9.59 -2.03 23.53
C THR A 3 10.04 -3.10 22.54
N ALA A 4 9.52 -4.32 22.67
CA ALA A 4 9.74 -5.37 21.69
C ALA A 4 8.89 -5.04 20.46
N ALA A 5 9.54 -4.83 19.31
CA ALA A 5 8.85 -4.66 18.04
C ALA A 5 7.98 -5.90 17.78
N VAL A 6 6.66 -5.68 17.67
CA VAL A 6 5.70 -6.73 17.31
C VAL A 6 6.10 -7.22 15.91
N PRO A 7 6.36 -8.53 15.72
CA PRO A 7 6.69 -9.04 14.40
C PRO A 7 5.52 -8.78 13.44
N PRO A 8 5.77 -8.46 12.16
CA PRO A 8 4.71 -8.32 11.19
C PRO A 8 3.89 -9.60 11.18
N ARG A 9 2.64 -9.53 11.64
CA ARG A 9 1.71 -10.66 11.55
C ARG A 9 1.40 -10.83 10.08
N PHE A 10 1.92 -11.91 9.49
CA PHE A 10 1.38 -12.43 8.25
C PHE A 10 -0.07 -12.84 8.50
N ILE A 11 -1.01 -12.02 8.03
CA ILE A 11 -2.43 -12.35 7.99
C ILE A 11 -2.61 -13.06 6.64
N PRO A 12 -3.08 -14.32 6.61
CA PRO A 12 -3.33 -15.00 5.35
C PRO A 12 -4.23 -14.11 4.48
N PRO A 13 -3.99 -14.05 3.15
CA PRO A 13 -4.66 -13.08 2.29
C PRO A 13 -6.17 -13.20 2.52
N ARG A 14 -6.77 -12.08 2.94
CA ARG A 14 -8.21 -11.99 3.14
C ARG A 14 -8.87 -12.41 1.83
N ARG A 15 -9.74 -13.42 1.89
CA ARG A 15 -10.64 -13.72 0.77
C ARG A 15 -11.72 -12.66 0.74
N PHE A 16 -11.94 -12.07 -0.42
CA PHE A 16 -13.00 -11.11 -0.67
C PHE A 16 -14.02 -11.76 -1.61
N ASP A 17 -15.32 -11.62 -1.31
CA ASP A 17 -16.35 -12.21 -2.15
C ASP A 17 -16.58 -11.39 -3.43
N ASN A 18 -16.23 -10.09 -3.40
CA ASN A 18 -16.34 -9.18 -4.54
C ASN A 18 -15.36 -8.01 -4.44
N GLY A 19 -15.25 -7.23 -5.53
CA GLY A 19 -14.36 -6.07 -5.60
C GLY A 19 -14.72 -4.93 -4.64
N ALA A 20 -15.97 -4.81 -4.20
CA ALA A 20 -16.37 -3.76 -3.26
C ALA A 20 -15.86 -4.04 -1.83
N GLU A 21 -15.93 -5.30 -1.39
CA GLU A 21 -15.35 -5.73 -0.10
C GLU A 21 -13.84 -5.59 -0.07
N TRP A 22 -13.18 -5.99 -1.16
CA TRP A 22 -11.74 -5.78 -1.34
C TRP A 22 -11.40 -4.30 -1.24
N LEU A 23 -12.11 -3.43 -1.97
CA LEU A 23 -11.89 -1.98 -1.93
C LEU A 23 -12.14 -1.39 -0.54
N ALA A 24 -13.16 -1.86 0.16
CA ALA A 24 -13.46 -1.43 1.52
C ALA A 24 -12.34 -1.82 2.50
N ALA A 25 -11.75 -3.01 2.34
CA ALA A 25 -10.61 -3.47 3.15
C ALA A 25 -9.33 -2.65 2.91
N LEU A 26 -9.17 -2.10 1.70
CA LEU A 26 -8.11 -1.13 1.38
C LEU A 26 -8.39 0.28 1.95
N GLY A 27 -9.51 0.49 2.64
CA GLY A 27 -9.90 1.79 3.20
C GLY A 27 -10.64 2.70 2.21
N GLY A 28 -11.21 2.14 1.13
CA GLY A 28 -12.00 2.91 0.17
C GLY A 28 -11.16 3.86 -0.69
N VAL A 29 -9.89 3.52 -0.93
CA VAL A 29 -8.99 4.32 -1.78
C VAL A 29 -9.54 4.48 -3.20
N PRO A 30 -9.26 5.59 -3.90
CA PRO A 30 -9.62 5.72 -5.30
C PRO A 30 -9.01 4.59 -6.14
N LEU A 31 -9.79 3.97 -7.03
CA LEU A 31 -9.32 2.90 -7.92
C LEU A 31 -8.13 3.34 -8.79
N SER A 32 -8.02 4.64 -9.09
CA SER A 32 -6.90 5.21 -9.84
C SER A 32 -5.54 5.09 -9.15
N ARG A 33 -5.51 4.78 -7.84
CA ARG A 33 -4.28 4.55 -7.06
C ARG A 33 -3.89 3.09 -6.96
N ILE A 34 -4.72 2.19 -7.49
CA ILE A 34 -4.45 0.76 -7.40
C ILE A 34 -3.61 0.35 -8.60
N ILE A 35 -2.50 -0.32 -8.33
CA ILE A 35 -1.63 -0.88 -9.35
C ILE A 35 -2.14 -2.27 -9.71
N PHE A 36 -2.33 -2.50 -11.00
CA PHE A 36 -2.84 -3.77 -11.56
C PHE A 36 -1.74 -4.66 -12.14
N ASP A 37 -0.50 -4.19 -12.13
CA ASP A 37 0.67 -4.97 -12.54
C ASP A 37 1.77 -4.83 -11.48
N PRO A 38 1.96 -5.83 -10.60
CA PRO A 38 1.26 -7.12 -10.55
C PRO A 38 -0.22 -7.03 -10.16
N TRP A 39 -0.99 -8.06 -10.50
CA TRP A 39 -2.44 -8.11 -10.25
C TRP A 39 -2.76 -8.01 -8.75
N PRO A 40 -3.86 -7.33 -8.35
CA PRO A 40 -4.24 -7.26 -6.94
C PRO A 40 -4.42 -8.63 -6.30
N GLY A 41 -3.83 -8.81 -5.12
CA GLY A 41 -3.76 -10.08 -4.41
C GLY A 41 -2.55 -10.94 -4.77
N THR A 42 -1.71 -10.54 -5.73
CA THR A 42 -0.49 -11.27 -6.12
C THR A 42 0.80 -10.50 -5.89
N ALA A 43 0.73 -9.22 -5.52
CA ALA A 43 1.92 -8.41 -5.30
C ALA A 43 2.71 -8.87 -4.08
N THR A 44 4.02 -8.73 -4.16
CA THR A 44 4.99 -9.11 -3.14
C THR A 44 5.80 -7.91 -2.65
N GLU A 45 6.57 -8.10 -1.58
CA GLU A 45 7.52 -7.07 -1.10
C GLU A 45 8.60 -6.75 -2.15
N ALA A 46 8.99 -7.73 -2.97
CA ALA A 46 9.94 -7.51 -4.06
C ALA A 46 9.34 -6.58 -5.13
N ASP A 47 8.06 -6.77 -5.46
CA ASP A 47 7.35 -5.86 -6.38
C ASP A 47 7.29 -4.45 -5.80
N LEU A 48 6.98 -4.30 -4.51
CA LEU A 48 6.98 -3.00 -3.84
C LEU A 48 8.34 -2.28 -3.97
N LEU A 49 9.45 -2.98 -3.70
CA LEU A 49 10.79 -2.41 -3.82
C LEU A 49 11.11 -1.98 -5.25
N LEU A 50 10.71 -2.76 -6.25
CA LEU A 50 10.88 -2.39 -7.66
C LEU A 50 10.14 -1.08 -8.00
N PHE A 51 8.92 -0.88 -7.50
CA PHE A 51 8.16 0.36 -7.74
C PHE A 51 8.79 1.58 -7.06
N VAL A 52 9.32 1.41 -5.85
CA VAL A 52 9.98 2.50 -5.11
C VAL A 52 11.31 2.87 -5.77
N GLU A 53 12.13 1.89 -6.13
CA GLU A 53 13.48 2.12 -6.66
C GLU A 53 13.47 2.54 -8.14
N ARG A 54 12.67 1.87 -8.98
CA ARG A 54 12.66 2.08 -10.43
C ARG A 54 11.78 3.27 -10.81
N ASP A 55 10.54 3.27 -10.32
CA ASP A 55 9.51 4.19 -10.81
C ASP A 55 9.38 5.44 -9.91
N LYS A 56 10.09 5.46 -8.77
CA LYS A 56 10.00 6.51 -7.74
C LYS A 56 8.55 6.74 -7.26
N ARG A 57 7.71 5.71 -7.36
CA ARG A 57 6.32 5.74 -6.92
C ARG A 57 6.28 5.21 -5.49
N LEU A 58 5.78 6.02 -4.58
CA LEU A 58 5.62 5.60 -3.19
C LEU A 58 4.34 4.78 -3.08
N CYS A 59 4.47 3.48 -2.84
CA CYS A 59 3.35 2.55 -2.73
C CYS A 59 3.29 1.91 -1.34
N GLU A 60 2.13 1.36 -1.01
CA GLU A 60 1.90 0.46 0.12
C GLU A 60 1.49 -0.90 -0.41
N LEU A 61 1.97 -1.97 0.22
CA LEU A 61 1.54 -3.34 -0.05
C LEU A 61 0.50 -3.74 1.01
N ILE A 62 -0.74 -3.95 0.57
CA ILE A 62 -1.87 -4.33 1.45
C ILE A 62 -2.54 -5.57 0.86
N ASP A 63 -2.52 -6.69 1.59
CA ASP A 63 -3.13 -7.96 1.17
C ASP A 63 -2.77 -8.36 -0.28
N GLY A 64 -1.49 -8.20 -0.67
CA GLY A 64 -1.01 -8.49 -2.02
C GLY A 64 -1.45 -7.48 -3.09
N THR A 65 -1.94 -6.32 -2.69
CA THR A 65 -2.31 -5.20 -3.57
C THR A 65 -1.34 -4.04 -3.38
N LEU A 66 -0.77 -3.53 -4.46
CA LEU A 66 0.00 -2.30 -4.43
C LEU A 66 -0.93 -1.09 -4.58
N VAL A 67 -0.85 -0.17 -3.61
CA VAL A 67 -1.66 1.05 -3.56
C VAL A 67 -0.71 2.24 -3.52
N GLU A 68 -0.82 3.15 -4.47
CA GLU A 68 -0.04 4.39 -4.45
C GLU A 68 -0.45 5.30 -3.30
N LYS A 69 0.54 5.81 -2.59
CA LYS A 69 0.32 6.90 -1.66
C LYS A 69 0.01 8.19 -2.43
N PRO A 70 -0.91 9.02 -1.92
CA PRO A 70 -1.03 10.38 -2.40
C PRO A 70 0.26 11.15 -2.13
N VAL A 71 1.04 11.42 -3.17
CA VAL A 71 2.06 12.47 -3.14
C VAL A 71 1.35 13.83 -3.19
N GLY A 72 1.41 14.60 -2.10
CA GLY A 72 0.99 16.02 -2.08
C GLY A 72 -0.18 16.43 -1.17
N TYR A 73 -0.25 15.99 0.09
CA TYR A 73 -1.02 16.74 1.11
C TYR A 73 -0.31 16.89 2.46
N PHE A 74 0.44 15.88 2.92
CA PHE A 74 1.19 15.98 4.18
C PHE A 74 2.60 16.56 4.01
N GLU A 75 3.31 16.23 2.93
CA GLU A 75 4.68 16.73 2.72
C GLU A 75 4.72 18.19 2.23
N SER A 76 3.68 18.67 1.53
CA SER A 76 3.54 20.10 1.19
C SER A 76 3.23 20.98 2.40
N LEU A 77 2.65 20.44 3.47
CA LEU A 77 2.40 21.17 4.73
C LEU A 77 3.68 21.30 5.58
N ILE A 78 4.57 20.31 5.54
CA ILE A 78 5.86 20.37 6.26
C ILE A 78 6.88 21.21 5.47
N ALA A 79 6.88 21.12 4.13
CA ALA A 79 7.78 21.90 3.28
C ALA A 79 7.38 23.39 3.16
N GLY A 80 6.17 23.78 3.60
CA GLY A 80 5.74 25.18 3.70
C GLY A 80 6.01 25.83 5.06
N LEU A 81 6.53 25.08 6.04
CA LEU A 81 6.78 25.55 7.41
C LEU A 81 8.26 25.36 7.85
N LEU A 82 9.19 25.42 6.90
CA LEU A 82 10.64 25.45 7.16
C LEU A 82 11.33 26.50 6.28
#